data_AF-A0A1M6AMR5-F1
#
_entry.id   AF-A0A1M6AMR5-F1
#
_cell.length_a   1.000
_cell.length_b   1.000
_cell.length_c   1.000
_cell.angle_alpha   90.00
_cell.angle_beta   90.00
_cell.angle_gamma   90.00
#
_symmetry.space_group_name_H-M   'P 1'
#
loop_
_entity.id
_entity.type
_entity.pdbx_description
1 polymer ?
#
loop_
_entity_poly.entity_id
_entity_poly.type
_entity_poly.pdbx_seq_one_letter_code
_entity_poly.pdbx_strand_id
1 'polypeptide(L)'
;MTKAKIEIEASPEETKGQLSLALTVRAPAEWADRHVALRLGNQELGWLPMAEGSRGRATLNVTALHDLQDYDIHLTDESGADLADAAEWVLRGEFFEALSISPANFLDRVQLHHSRFRSRHLLELAAHSFYLHHPEAEFVLRAAALTILSHRYLEKPAESLDAVETTRVAWLLAEAGPVTAEGAALVKAAEDAGTKVDWRHVRWTVSLATVAAHLSLYDESYEQALFFFELATRHTHLVHYAKVSALNLVICAFAEGLLAHMLGRTDQARAALTRGVEAVKPIVQAQNLMENVWVLGDLQNVLRASRQCYIALIRLGLKESRVSPPVIDENMQIELGEVRSPLQKIVLSERVPALAAHLVRHGGN
;
A
#
# COMPACT_ATOMS: atom_id res chain seq x y z
N MET A 1 -40.27 -10.63 21.75
CA MET A 1 -40.25 -11.52 20.57
C MET A 1 -38.81 -11.79 20.22
N THR A 2 -38.42 -13.06 20.10
CA THR A 2 -37.06 -13.44 19.67
C THR A 2 -36.97 -13.20 18.17
N LYS A 3 -35.97 -12.43 17.71
CA LYS A 3 -35.76 -12.20 16.27
C LYS A 3 -35.44 -13.52 15.57
N ALA A 4 -35.92 -13.68 14.34
CA ALA A 4 -35.54 -14.80 13.48
C ALA A 4 -34.02 -14.76 13.23
N LYS A 5 -33.32 -15.89 13.37
CA LYS A 5 -31.87 -15.95 13.13
C LYS A 5 -31.58 -16.39 11.70
N ILE A 6 -30.84 -15.58 10.96
CA ILE A 6 -30.38 -15.88 9.60
C ILE A 6 -28.86 -15.99 9.63
N GLU A 7 -28.31 -17.10 9.14
CA GLU A 7 -26.86 -17.23 8.94
C GLU A 7 -26.54 -17.23 7.45
N ILE A 8 -25.59 -16.38 7.04
CA ILE A 8 -25.08 -16.33 5.66
C ILE A 8 -23.58 -16.55 5.72
N GLU A 9 -23.12 -17.61 5.06
CA GLU A 9 -21.70 -17.90 4.90
C GLU A 9 -21.23 -17.55 3.49
N ALA A 10 -20.19 -16.73 3.37
CA ALA A 10 -19.58 -16.35 2.10
C ALA A 10 -18.19 -16.98 1.94
N SER A 11 -18.06 -17.87 0.95
CA SER A 11 -16.78 -18.45 0.54
C SER A 11 -16.28 -17.77 -0.73
N PRO A 12 -15.12 -17.09 -0.69
CA PRO A 12 -14.56 -16.40 -1.84
C PRO A 12 -13.99 -17.38 -2.87
N GLU A 13 -14.34 -17.18 -4.13
CA GLU A 13 -13.79 -17.85 -5.32
C GLU A 13 -13.17 -16.77 -6.22
N GLU A 14 -11.85 -16.83 -6.45
CA GLU A 14 -11.18 -15.88 -7.33
C GLU A 14 -11.12 -16.36 -8.77
N THR A 15 -11.57 -15.49 -9.68
CA THR A 15 -11.25 -15.55 -11.11
C THR A 15 -10.64 -14.20 -11.51
N LYS A 16 -9.85 -14.14 -12.60
CA LYS A 16 -9.09 -12.92 -12.96
C LYS A 16 -10.02 -11.69 -13.03
N GLY A 17 -9.87 -10.76 -12.08
CA GLY A 17 -10.62 -9.49 -12.02
C GLY A 17 -12.03 -9.57 -11.41
N GLN A 18 -12.46 -10.72 -10.89
CA GLN A 18 -13.77 -10.87 -10.25
C GLN A 18 -13.68 -11.64 -8.93
N LEU A 19 -14.36 -11.14 -7.91
CA LEU A 19 -14.60 -11.86 -6.67
C LEU A 19 -15.97 -12.53 -6.76
N SER A 20 -15.99 -13.84 -6.97
CA SER A 20 -17.20 -14.64 -6.81
C SER A 20 -17.35 -15.03 -5.34
N LEU A 21 -18.58 -14.99 -4.81
CA LEU A 21 -18.92 -15.51 -3.49
C LEU A 21 -19.89 -16.66 -3.65
N ALA A 22 -19.51 -17.83 -3.17
CA ALA A 22 -20.45 -18.90 -2.90
C ALA A 22 -21.14 -18.60 -1.56
N LEU A 23 -22.46 -18.41 -1.61
CA LEU A 23 -23.28 -18.03 -0.46
C LEU A 23 -24.10 -19.23 0.02
N THR A 24 -24.04 -19.52 1.31
CA THR A 24 -24.88 -20.56 1.94
C THR A 24 -25.78 -19.92 2.98
N VAL A 25 -27.09 -20.14 2.87
CA VAL A 25 -28.09 -19.55 3.75
C VAL A 25 -28.66 -20.59 4.70
N ARG A 26 -28.77 -20.23 5.98
CA ARG A 26 -29.53 -20.95 7.00
C ARG A 26 -30.54 -19.98 7.59
N ALA A 27 -31.81 -20.23 7.33
CA ALA A 27 -32.90 -19.37 7.79
C ALA A 27 -34.05 -20.22 8.36
N PRO A 28 -34.93 -19.64 9.18
CA PRO A 28 -36.05 -20.37 9.76
C PRO A 28 -37.04 -20.85 8.69
N ALA A 29 -37.70 -21.97 8.94
CA ALA A 29 -38.64 -22.58 7.99
C ALA A 29 -39.77 -21.62 7.56
N GLU A 30 -40.20 -20.71 8.43
CA GLU A 30 -41.22 -19.70 8.12
C GLU A 30 -40.78 -18.68 7.04
N TRP A 31 -39.50 -18.65 6.65
CA TRP A 31 -38.97 -17.79 5.60
C TRP A 31 -38.66 -18.57 4.32
N ALA A 32 -38.94 -19.88 4.25
CA ALA A 32 -38.50 -20.73 3.14
C ALA A 32 -38.98 -20.27 1.75
N ASP A 33 -40.15 -19.62 1.68
CA ASP A 33 -40.73 -19.12 0.43
C ASP A 33 -40.32 -17.68 0.09
N ARG A 34 -39.43 -17.05 0.88
CA ARG A 34 -38.98 -15.66 0.68
C ARG A 34 -37.67 -15.58 -0.11
N HIS A 35 -37.52 -14.48 -0.83
CA HIS A 35 -36.26 -14.05 -1.41
C HIS A 35 -35.83 -12.73 -0.75
N VAL A 36 -34.54 -12.61 -0.47
CA VAL A 36 -33.96 -11.39 0.06
C VAL A 36 -32.79 -10.96 -0.80
N ALA A 37 -32.64 -9.66 -1.02
CA ALA A 37 -31.47 -9.10 -1.65
C ALA A 37 -30.39 -8.87 -0.59
N LEU A 38 -29.21 -9.45 -0.80
CA LEU A 38 -28.01 -9.10 -0.06
C LEU A 38 -27.40 -7.85 -0.70
N ARG A 39 -27.20 -6.82 0.09
CA ARG A 39 -26.62 -5.54 -0.34
C ARG A 39 -25.39 -5.19 0.47
N LEU A 40 -24.48 -4.47 -0.16
CA LEU A 40 -23.31 -3.85 0.45
C LEU A 40 -23.40 -2.34 0.18
N GLY A 41 -23.73 -1.57 1.22
CA GLY A 41 -24.22 -0.21 1.09
C GLY A 41 -25.34 -0.14 0.05
N ASN A 42 -25.16 0.71 -0.96
CA ASN A 42 -26.13 0.89 -2.04
C ASN A 42 -26.03 -0.15 -3.17
N GLN A 43 -25.09 -1.09 -3.13
CA GLN A 43 -24.89 -2.07 -4.19
C GLN A 43 -25.59 -3.40 -3.88
N GLU A 44 -26.42 -3.88 -4.79
CA GLU A 44 -26.99 -5.22 -4.71
C GLU A 44 -25.94 -6.27 -5.10
N LEU A 45 -25.71 -7.24 -4.23
CA LEU A 45 -24.79 -8.36 -4.47
C LEU A 45 -25.51 -9.55 -5.12
N GLY A 46 -26.79 -9.72 -4.80
CA GLY A 46 -27.66 -10.70 -5.42
C GLY A 46 -28.85 -11.09 -4.54
N TRP A 47 -29.77 -11.84 -5.15
CA TRP A 47 -30.95 -12.38 -4.48
C TRP A 47 -30.68 -13.78 -3.94
N LEU A 48 -31.09 -14.00 -2.69
CA LEU A 48 -30.91 -15.25 -1.97
C LEU A 48 -32.27 -15.85 -1.61
N PRO A 49 -32.55 -17.10 -2.01
CA PRO A 49 -33.68 -17.83 -1.46
C PRO A 49 -33.42 -18.17 0.00
N MET A 50 -34.44 -18.01 0.84
CA MET A 50 -34.36 -18.17 2.29
C MET A 50 -34.74 -19.58 2.77
N ALA A 51 -34.82 -20.56 1.86
CA ALA A 51 -34.97 -21.96 2.24
C ALA A 51 -33.70 -22.50 2.92
N GLU A 52 -33.85 -23.36 3.93
CA GLU A 52 -32.73 -23.91 4.68
C GLU A 52 -31.74 -24.67 3.77
N GLY A 53 -30.45 -24.35 3.88
CA GLY A 53 -29.40 -24.98 3.08
C GLY A 53 -29.32 -24.49 1.63
N SER A 54 -30.08 -23.44 1.29
CA SER A 54 -30.00 -22.79 -0.01
C SER A 54 -28.59 -22.32 -0.33
N ARG A 55 -28.22 -22.50 -1.60
CA ARG A 55 -26.94 -22.04 -2.14
C ARG A 55 -27.19 -20.98 -3.18
N GLY A 56 -26.53 -19.84 -3.02
CA GLY A 56 -26.51 -18.75 -3.98
C GLY A 56 -25.10 -18.50 -4.49
N ARG A 57 -25.00 -17.71 -5.55
CA ARG A 57 -23.75 -17.15 -6.03
C ARG A 57 -23.92 -15.66 -6.22
N ALA A 58 -23.07 -14.87 -5.58
CA ALA A 58 -22.93 -13.45 -5.87
C ALA A 58 -21.63 -13.24 -6.65
N THR A 59 -21.65 -12.35 -7.64
CA THR A 59 -20.43 -11.94 -8.33
C THR A 59 -20.25 -10.46 -8.11
N LEU A 60 -19.12 -10.08 -7.50
CA LEU A 60 -18.79 -8.69 -7.26
C LEU A 60 -17.75 -8.23 -8.28
N ASN A 61 -18.07 -7.12 -8.95
CA ASN A 61 -17.06 -6.34 -9.64
C ASN A 61 -16.24 -5.60 -8.57
N VAL A 62 -14.98 -6.01 -8.39
CA VAL A 62 -14.12 -5.45 -7.34
C VAL A 62 -13.85 -3.96 -7.59
N THR A 63 -13.80 -3.51 -8.83
CA THR A 63 -13.65 -2.08 -9.15
C THR A 63 -14.85 -1.28 -8.66
N ALA A 64 -16.08 -1.83 -8.77
CA ALA A 64 -17.28 -1.18 -8.23
C ALA A 64 -17.26 -1.10 -6.69
N LEU A 65 -16.60 -2.05 -6.02
CA LEU A 65 -16.41 -2.00 -4.57
C LEU A 65 -15.51 -0.84 -4.15
N HIS A 66 -14.60 -0.37 -5.00
CA HIS A 66 -13.70 0.74 -4.67
C HIS A 66 -14.41 2.09 -4.61
N ASP A 67 -15.57 2.21 -5.26
CA ASP A 67 -16.40 3.41 -5.28
C ASP A 67 -17.40 3.45 -4.12
N LEU A 68 -17.50 2.37 -3.35
CA LEU A 68 -18.37 2.33 -2.17
C LEU A 68 -17.82 3.25 -1.09
N GLN A 69 -18.69 4.12 -0.60
CA GLN A 69 -18.45 4.94 0.59
C GLN A 69 -18.96 4.27 1.87
N ASP A 70 -19.67 3.16 1.70
CA ASP A 70 -20.34 2.42 2.76
C ASP A 70 -20.20 0.92 2.49
N TYR A 71 -19.76 0.20 3.52
CA TYR A 71 -19.49 -1.22 3.50
C TYR A 71 -20.40 -1.99 4.47
N ASP A 72 -21.47 -1.36 4.96
CA ASP A 72 -22.50 -2.02 5.74
C ASP A 72 -23.24 -3.06 4.88
N ILE A 73 -23.53 -4.20 5.49
CA ILE A 73 -24.29 -5.27 4.85
C ILE A 73 -25.76 -5.12 5.24
N HIS A 74 -26.62 -5.10 4.22
CA HIS A 74 -28.07 -5.06 4.39
C HIS A 74 -28.71 -6.29 3.75
N LEU A 75 -29.75 -6.82 4.39
CA LEU A 75 -30.70 -7.73 3.76
C LEU A 75 -32.00 -6.98 3.57
N THR A 76 -32.42 -6.81 2.32
CA THR A 76 -33.70 -6.18 1.99
C THR A 76 -34.68 -7.19 1.41
N ASP A 77 -35.96 -7.04 1.69
CA ASP A 77 -36.99 -7.86 1.06
C ASP A 77 -37.31 -7.41 -0.38
N GLU A 78 -38.28 -8.06 -1.02
CA GLU A 78 -38.78 -7.74 -2.37
C GLU A 78 -39.33 -6.31 -2.51
N SER A 79 -39.72 -5.67 -1.40
CA SER A 79 -40.18 -4.29 -1.38
C SER A 79 -39.03 -3.28 -1.19
N GLY A 80 -37.82 -3.77 -0.92
CA GLY A 80 -36.64 -2.96 -0.62
C GLY A 80 -36.53 -2.52 0.85
N ALA A 81 -37.39 -3.04 1.73
CA ALA A 81 -37.34 -2.73 3.16
C ALA A 81 -36.20 -3.51 3.84
N ASP A 82 -35.41 -2.82 4.69
CA ASP A 82 -34.34 -3.43 5.48
C ASP A 82 -34.92 -4.37 6.56
N LEU A 83 -34.36 -5.58 6.66
CA LEU A 83 -34.81 -6.63 7.54
C LEU A 83 -34.13 -6.62 8.92
N ALA A 84 -33.27 -5.65 9.23
CA ALA A 84 -32.50 -5.59 10.48
C ALA A 84 -33.39 -5.58 11.73
N ASP A 85 -34.60 -5.03 11.62
CA ASP A 85 -35.59 -5.03 12.70
C ASP A 85 -36.35 -6.36 12.82
N ALA A 86 -36.48 -7.11 11.72
CA ALA A 86 -37.24 -8.35 11.65
C ALA A 86 -36.40 -9.60 12.00
N ALA A 87 -35.10 -9.57 11.77
CA ALA A 87 -34.21 -10.71 11.96
C ALA A 87 -32.84 -10.30 12.54
N GLU A 88 -32.22 -11.22 13.27
CA GLU A 88 -30.81 -11.15 13.65
C GLU A 88 -29.98 -11.91 12.62
N TRP A 89 -28.93 -11.29 12.10
CA TRP A 89 -28.10 -11.89 11.06
C TRP A 89 -26.73 -12.24 11.61
N VAL A 90 -26.27 -13.45 11.29
CA VAL A 90 -24.92 -13.91 11.57
C VAL A 90 -24.20 -14.13 10.25
N LEU A 91 -23.37 -13.17 9.90
CA LEU A 91 -22.53 -13.21 8.71
C LEU A 91 -21.23 -13.96 9.03
N ARG A 92 -20.85 -14.93 8.20
CA ARG A 92 -19.66 -15.78 8.40
C ARG A 92 -18.79 -15.88 7.14
N GLY A 93 -17.49 -16.00 7.33
CA GLY A 93 -16.53 -16.23 6.25
C GLY A 93 -15.64 -15.00 5.96
N GLU A 94 -14.53 -15.25 5.27
CA GLU A 94 -13.44 -14.27 5.07
C GLU A 94 -13.90 -12.96 4.41
N PHE A 95 -14.94 -13.01 3.57
CA PHE A 95 -15.51 -11.81 2.94
C PHE A 95 -16.15 -10.86 3.96
N PHE A 96 -17.03 -11.35 4.82
CA PHE A 96 -17.68 -10.51 5.83
C PHE A 96 -16.69 -10.10 6.91
N GLU A 97 -15.74 -10.97 7.27
CA GLU A 97 -14.67 -10.62 8.19
C GLU A 97 -13.78 -9.48 7.66
N ALA A 98 -13.52 -9.43 6.35
CA ALA A 98 -12.82 -8.33 5.72
C ALA A 98 -13.63 -7.02 5.83
N LEU A 99 -14.93 -7.07 5.55
CA LEU A 99 -15.81 -5.90 5.63
C LEU A 99 -15.96 -5.34 7.04
N SER A 100 -16.04 -6.20 8.06
CA SER A 100 -16.30 -5.78 9.45
C SER A 100 -15.05 -5.76 10.33
N ILE A 101 -13.86 -5.61 9.74
CA ILE A 101 -12.63 -5.75 10.51
C ILE A 101 -12.47 -4.63 11.55
N SER A 102 -12.15 -5.01 12.79
CA SER A 102 -11.97 -4.09 13.90
C SER A 102 -10.50 -3.62 14.04
N PRO A 103 -10.26 -2.44 14.66
CA PRO A 103 -8.91 -1.94 14.93
C PRO A 103 -8.02 -2.94 15.68
N ALA A 104 -8.58 -3.65 16.66
CA ALA A 104 -7.86 -4.63 17.47
C ALA A 104 -7.32 -5.81 16.65
N ASN A 105 -7.99 -6.16 15.54
CA ASN A 105 -7.65 -7.32 14.73
C ASN A 105 -6.93 -6.94 13.42
N PHE A 106 -6.84 -5.65 13.09
CA PHE A 106 -6.34 -5.21 11.80
C PHE A 106 -4.89 -5.61 11.54
N LEU A 107 -3.96 -5.34 12.46
CA LEU A 107 -2.55 -5.70 12.25
C LEU A 107 -2.35 -7.23 12.21
N ASP A 108 -3.02 -7.96 13.09
CA ASP A 108 -2.87 -9.42 13.16
C ASP A 108 -3.44 -10.11 11.91
N ARG A 109 -4.60 -9.65 11.43
CA ARG A 109 -5.28 -10.29 10.29
C ARG A 109 -4.85 -9.72 8.94
N VAL A 110 -4.65 -8.41 8.82
CA VAL A 110 -4.39 -7.69 7.57
C VAL A 110 -2.90 -7.53 7.29
N GLN A 111 -2.13 -7.10 8.29
CA GLN A 111 -0.72 -6.78 8.10
C GLN A 111 0.20 -8.01 8.16
N LEU A 112 0.08 -8.88 9.17
CA LEU A 112 0.95 -10.07 9.29
C LEU A 112 0.69 -11.11 8.20
N HIS A 113 -0.45 -11.00 7.51
CA HIS A 113 -0.84 -11.83 6.37
C HIS A 113 -0.79 -11.08 5.03
N HIS A 114 0.04 -10.05 4.90
CA HIS A 114 0.40 -9.45 3.61
C HIS A 114 0.96 -10.47 2.58
N SER A 115 1.26 -11.70 3.04
CA SER A 115 1.62 -12.88 2.24
C SER A 115 0.58 -14.02 2.27
N ARG A 116 -0.55 -13.88 2.97
CA ARG A 116 -1.46 -14.99 3.34
C ARG A 116 -2.97 -14.72 3.31
N PHE A 117 -3.50 -13.53 2.99
CA PHE A 117 -4.85 -13.56 2.41
C PHE A 117 -4.76 -14.43 1.17
N ARG A 118 -5.57 -15.49 1.12
CA ARG A 118 -5.65 -16.35 -0.06
C ARG A 118 -6.05 -15.52 -1.28
N SER A 119 -6.78 -14.43 -1.06
CA SER A 119 -7.28 -13.49 -2.06
C SER A 119 -6.69 -12.09 -1.90
N ARG A 120 -6.13 -11.54 -2.99
CA ARG A 120 -5.63 -10.15 -3.01
C ARG A 120 -6.77 -9.13 -2.89
N HIS A 121 -7.94 -9.45 -3.42
CA HIS A 121 -9.11 -8.57 -3.40
C HIS A 121 -9.72 -8.45 -2.00
N LEU A 122 -9.72 -9.53 -1.19
CA LEU A 122 -10.18 -9.46 0.20
C LEU A 122 -9.27 -8.59 1.07
N LEU A 123 -7.96 -8.63 0.84
CA LEU A 123 -7.02 -7.76 1.55
C LEU A 123 -7.30 -6.28 1.24
N GLU A 124 -7.53 -5.96 -0.02
CA GLU A 124 -7.88 -4.61 -0.47
C GLU A 124 -9.22 -4.16 0.13
N LEU A 125 -10.23 -5.02 0.11
CA LEU A 125 -11.54 -4.75 0.70
C LEU A 125 -11.44 -4.51 2.20
N ALA A 126 -10.66 -5.31 2.92
CA ALA A 126 -10.44 -5.14 4.36
C ALA A 126 -9.75 -3.81 4.67
N ALA A 127 -8.71 -3.45 3.91
CA ALA A 127 -8.02 -2.18 4.08
C ALA A 127 -8.92 -0.98 3.78
N HIS A 128 -9.73 -1.06 2.72
CA HIS A 128 -10.61 0.04 2.36
C HIS A 128 -11.75 0.21 3.36
N SER A 129 -12.47 -0.87 3.68
CA SER A 129 -13.54 -0.85 4.67
C SER A 129 -13.04 -0.35 6.02
N PHE A 130 -11.87 -0.83 6.48
CA PHE A 130 -11.27 -0.37 7.71
C PHE A 130 -11.04 1.14 7.72
N TYR A 131 -10.46 1.68 6.64
CA TYR A 131 -10.13 3.10 6.55
C TYR A 131 -11.36 4.00 6.60
N LEU A 132 -12.46 3.58 5.96
CA LEU A 132 -13.71 4.36 5.95
C LEU A 132 -14.47 4.28 7.28
N HIS A 133 -14.51 3.11 7.92
CA HIS A 133 -15.29 2.91 9.15
C HIS A 133 -14.60 3.38 10.43
N HIS A 134 -13.26 3.46 10.43
CA HIS A 134 -12.48 3.84 11.60
C HIS A 134 -11.57 5.04 11.32
N PRO A 135 -12.11 6.20 10.88
CA PRO A 135 -11.32 7.39 10.59
C PRO A 135 -10.56 7.93 11.81
N GLU A 136 -11.03 7.61 13.02
CA GLU A 136 -10.42 7.95 14.31
C GLU A 136 -9.33 6.98 14.77
N ALA A 137 -9.07 5.90 14.01
CA ALA A 137 -8.06 4.92 14.37
C ALA A 137 -6.67 5.56 14.49
N GLU A 138 -5.80 4.94 15.30
CA GLU A 138 -4.42 5.42 15.45
C GLU A 138 -3.69 5.48 14.10
N PHE A 139 -2.77 6.44 13.98
CA PHE A 139 -1.95 6.67 12.79
C PHE A 139 -1.44 5.36 12.15
N VAL A 140 -0.93 4.43 12.98
CA VAL A 140 -0.34 3.16 12.56
C VAL A 140 -1.31 2.34 11.70
N LEU A 141 -2.58 2.29 12.08
CA LEU A 141 -3.60 1.50 11.39
C LEU A 141 -4.04 2.17 10.10
N ARG A 142 -4.30 3.50 10.15
CA ARG A 142 -4.64 4.30 8.96
C ARG A 142 -3.54 4.24 7.90
N ALA A 143 -2.28 4.43 8.32
CA ALA A 143 -1.15 4.38 7.41
C ALA A 143 -0.93 2.98 6.82
N ALA A 144 -1.18 1.92 7.60
CA ALA A 144 -1.14 0.55 7.11
C ALA A 144 -2.19 0.29 6.03
N ALA A 145 -3.44 0.67 6.27
CA ALA A 145 -4.54 0.55 5.32
C ALA A 145 -4.23 1.27 4.00
N LEU A 146 -3.85 2.55 4.06
CA LEU A 146 -3.49 3.32 2.85
C LEU A 146 -2.29 2.73 2.11
N THR A 147 -1.32 2.16 2.83
CA THR A 147 -0.16 1.49 2.22
C THR A 147 -0.58 0.26 1.41
N ILE A 148 -1.47 -0.57 1.98
CA ILE A 148 -2.04 -1.76 1.31
C ILE A 148 -2.76 -1.35 0.02
N LEU A 149 -3.65 -0.37 0.12
CA LEU A 149 -4.44 0.12 -1.02
C LEU A 149 -3.53 0.67 -2.11
N SER A 150 -2.57 1.52 -1.75
CA SER A 150 -1.61 2.12 -2.69
C SER A 150 -0.76 1.06 -3.42
N HIS A 151 -0.35 0.01 -2.71
CA HIS A 151 0.39 -1.10 -3.32
C HIS A 151 -0.40 -1.83 -4.41
N ARG A 152 -1.74 -1.79 -4.42
CA ARG A 152 -2.55 -2.44 -5.47
C ARG A 152 -2.41 -1.74 -6.80
N TYR A 153 -2.38 -0.42 -6.78
CA TYR A 153 -2.20 0.39 -7.98
C TYR A 153 -0.77 0.27 -8.51
N LEU A 154 0.23 0.20 -7.64
CA LEU A 154 1.63 0.01 -8.04
C LEU A 154 1.96 -1.39 -8.62
N GLU A 155 1.08 -2.38 -8.44
CA GLU A 155 1.22 -3.69 -9.10
C GLU A 155 0.74 -3.69 -10.55
N LYS A 156 -0.12 -2.74 -10.93
CA LYS A 156 -0.66 -2.62 -12.28
C LYS A 156 0.36 -1.90 -13.18
N PRO A 157 0.41 -2.22 -14.49
CA PRO A 157 1.10 -1.35 -15.45
C PRO A 157 0.49 0.05 -15.38
N ALA A 158 1.32 1.10 -15.33
CA ALA A 158 0.80 2.45 -15.11
C ALA A 158 -0.03 2.94 -16.31
N GLU A 159 0.26 2.44 -17.52
CA GLU A 159 -0.49 2.64 -18.74
C GLU A 159 -1.89 1.96 -18.74
N SER A 160 -2.13 1.01 -17.84
CA SER A 160 -3.40 0.27 -17.78
C SER A 160 -4.46 0.93 -16.91
N LEU A 161 -4.17 2.07 -16.27
CA LEU A 161 -5.12 2.73 -15.39
C LEU A 161 -6.22 3.44 -16.20
N ASP A 162 -7.47 3.12 -15.89
CA ASP A 162 -8.63 3.83 -16.42
C ASP A 162 -8.94 5.14 -15.64
N ALA A 163 -10.01 5.84 -16.04
CA ALA A 163 -10.40 7.11 -15.42
C ALA A 163 -10.86 6.96 -13.95
N VAL A 164 -11.50 5.83 -13.61
CA VAL A 164 -11.96 5.53 -12.25
C VAL A 164 -10.75 5.26 -11.36
N GLU A 165 -9.83 4.44 -11.84
CA GLU A 165 -8.59 4.13 -11.13
C GLU A 165 -7.70 5.36 -10.97
N THR A 166 -7.63 6.24 -11.96
CA THR A 166 -6.92 7.52 -11.87
C THR A 166 -7.53 8.41 -10.77
N THR A 167 -8.86 8.53 -10.72
CA THR A 167 -9.57 9.26 -9.66
C THR A 167 -9.25 8.67 -8.28
N ARG A 168 -9.16 7.35 -8.21
CA ARG A 168 -8.86 6.63 -6.97
C ARG A 168 -7.41 6.82 -6.51
N VAL A 169 -6.45 6.85 -7.42
CA VAL A 169 -5.06 7.23 -7.12
C VAL A 169 -4.99 8.65 -6.57
N ALA A 170 -5.72 9.60 -7.16
CA ALA A 170 -5.79 10.97 -6.64
C ALA A 170 -6.36 11.03 -5.21
N TRP A 171 -7.42 10.26 -4.92
CA TRP A 171 -7.94 10.11 -3.55
C TRP A 171 -6.89 9.53 -2.59
N LEU A 172 -6.21 8.45 -2.97
CA LEU A 172 -5.15 7.85 -2.14
C LEU A 172 -4.03 8.84 -1.82
N LEU A 173 -3.62 9.66 -2.78
CA LEU A 173 -2.60 10.69 -2.58
C LEU A 173 -3.09 11.82 -1.67
N ALA A 174 -4.35 12.23 -1.80
CA ALA A 174 -4.98 13.23 -0.94
C ALA A 174 -5.05 12.76 0.51
N GLU A 175 -5.37 11.48 0.75
CA GLU A 175 -5.40 10.86 2.09
C GLU A 175 -3.99 10.59 2.65
N ALA A 176 -3.05 10.17 1.81
CA ALA A 176 -1.68 9.88 2.23
C ALA A 176 -0.94 11.13 2.74
N GLY A 177 -1.21 12.30 2.16
CA GLY A 177 -0.62 13.58 2.57
C GLY A 177 -0.74 13.87 4.08
N PRO A 178 -1.96 14.06 4.62
CA PRO A 178 -2.16 14.35 6.04
C PRO A 178 -1.69 13.20 6.95
N VAL A 179 -1.92 11.94 6.57
CA VAL A 179 -1.52 10.78 7.40
C VAL A 179 0.00 10.67 7.52
N THR A 180 0.74 10.85 6.42
CA THR A 180 2.21 10.84 6.48
C THR A 180 2.77 12.03 7.25
N ALA A 181 2.15 13.22 7.14
CA ALA A 181 2.53 14.40 7.92
C ALA A 181 2.33 14.18 9.44
N GLU A 182 1.21 13.54 9.83
CA GLU A 182 0.96 13.14 11.22
C GLU A 182 2.05 12.17 11.73
N GLY A 183 2.38 11.14 10.95
CA GLY A 183 3.44 10.19 11.29
C GLY A 183 4.80 10.86 11.49
N ALA A 184 5.17 11.78 10.59
CA ALA A 184 6.41 12.55 10.72
C ALA A 184 6.41 13.45 11.96
N ALA A 185 5.26 14.07 12.29
CA ALA A 185 5.12 14.88 13.49
C ALA A 185 5.25 14.05 14.78
N LEU A 186 4.68 12.83 14.81
CA LEU A 186 4.81 11.90 15.94
C LEU A 186 6.27 11.46 16.15
N VAL A 187 7.00 11.18 15.07
CA VAL A 187 8.44 10.86 15.14
C VAL A 187 9.22 12.06 15.68
N LYS A 188 9.00 13.24 15.10
CA LYS A 188 9.69 14.47 15.51
C LYS A 188 9.42 14.82 16.97
N ALA A 189 8.17 14.72 17.43
CA ALA A 189 7.82 15.02 18.82
C ALA A 189 8.55 14.09 19.81
N ALA A 190 8.68 12.80 19.48
CA ALA A 190 9.42 11.86 20.30
C ALA A 190 10.93 12.19 20.36
N GLU A 191 11.53 12.56 19.21
CA GLU A 191 12.93 13.00 19.11
C GLU A 191 13.19 14.29 19.89
N ASP A 192 12.35 15.31 19.69
CA ASP A 192 12.48 16.62 20.37
C ASP A 192 12.33 16.47 21.90
N ALA A 193 11.51 15.53 22.36
CA ALA A 193 11.35 15.20 23.78
C ALA A 193 12.47 14.31 24.35
N GLY A 194 13.40 13.82 23.52
CA GLY A 194 14.44 12.87 23.93
C GLY A 194 13.89 11.51 24.40
N THR A 195 12.68 11.16 23.95
CA THR A 195 12.01 9.92 24.33
C THR A 195 12.25 8.81 23.30
N LYS A 196 11.96 7.56 23.69
CA LYS A 196 12.07 6.43 22.77
C LYS A 196 11.03 6.56 21.65
N VAL A 197 11.50 6.71 20.42
CA VAL A 197 10.65 6.70 19.21
C VAL A 197 9.94 5.35 19.08
N ASP A 198 8.62 5.39 18.85
CA ASP A 198 7.87 4.18 18.48
C ASP A 198 8.25 3.76 17.07
N TRP A 199 8.74 2.53 16.94
CA TRP A 199 9.16 1.98 15.65
C TRP A 199 8.03 1.88 14.63
N ARG A 200 6.77 1.74 15.09
CA ARG A 200 5.60 1.70 14.22
C ARG A 200 5.39 3.04 13.51
N HIS A 201 5.68 4.15 14.20
CA HIS A 201 5.60 5.49 13.60
C HIS A 201 6.57 5.62 12.43
N VAL A 202 7.84 5.24 12.64
CA VAL A 202 8.86 5.29 11.58
C VAL A 202 8.51 4.36 10.42
N ARG A 203 8.22 3.08 10.71
CA ARG A 203 7.91 2.07 9.69
C ARG A 203 6.78 2.52 8.77
N TRP A 204 5.66 2.95 9.35
CA TRP A 204 4.47 3.25 8.56
C TRP A 204 4.54 4.60 7.87
N THR A 205 5.25 5.58 8.45
CA THR A 205 5.56 6.83 7.75
C THR A 205 6.39 6.55 6.50
N VAL A 206 7.48 5.77 6.64
CA VAL A 206 8.33 5.40 5.51
C VAL A 206 7.57 4.58 4.47
N SER A 207 6.78 3.59 4.89
CA SER A 207 6.08 2.70 3.96
C SER A 207 5.01 3.45 3.15
N LEU A 208 4.17 4.25 3.82
CA LEU A 208 3.13 5.03 3.15
C LEU A 208 3.74 6.10 2.24
N ALA A 209 4.76 6.83 2.72
CA ALA A 209 5.45 7.83 1.90
C ALA A 209 6.10 7.19 0.67
N THR A 210 6.69 5.99 0.80
CA THR A 210 7.29 5.29 -0.34
C THR A 210 6.26 5.00 -1.43
N VAL A 211 5.11 4.42 -1.08
CA VAL A 211 4.10 4.08 -2.09
C VAL A 211 3.41 5.31 -2.65
N ALA A 212 3.13 6.33 -1.81
CA ALA A 212 2.56 7.60 -2.26
C ALA A 212 3.49 8.32 -3.23
N ALA A 213 4.81 8.35 -2.96
CA ALA A 213 5.79 8.96 -3.85
C ALA A 213 5.78 8.35 -5.25
N HIS A 214 5.72 7.02 -5.35
CA HIS A 214 5.64 6.33 -6.64
C HIS A 214 4.30 6.55 -7.34
N LEU A 215 3.19 6.61 -6.59
CA LEU A 215 1.88 6.93 -7.17
C LEU A 215 1.80 8.35 -7.70
N SER A 216 2.42 9.34 -7.05
CA SER A 216 2.51 10.72 -7.55
C SER A 216 3.19 10.80 -8.91
N LEU A 217 4.05 9.83 -9.27
CA LEU A 217 4.68 9.79 -10.59
C LEU A 217 3.72 9.36 -11.71
N TYR A 218 2.57 8.75 -11.40
CA TYR A 218 1.60 8.34 -12.44
C TYR A 218 0.96 9.54 -13.15
N ASP A 219 0.91 10.69 -12.48
CA ASP A 219 0.36 11.95 -12.99
C ASP A 219 1.45 13.05 -13.10
N GLU A 220 2.70 12.64 -13.32
CA GLU A 220 3.86 13.54 -13.48
C GLU A 220 4.02 14.60 -12.35
N SER A 221 3.48 14.32 -11.17
CA SER A 221 3.51 15.22 -10.02
C SER A 221 4.86 15.12 -9.31
N TYR A 222 5.94 15.50 -10.01
CA TYR A 222 7.33 15.33 -9.57
C TYR A 222 7.62 16.03 -8.23
N GLU A 223 7.02 17.19 -7.99
CA GLU A 223 7.15 17.92 -6.72
C GLU A 223 6.50 17.18 -5.55
N GLN A 224 5.32 16.60 -5.78
CA GLN A 224 4.63 15.81 -4.77
C GLN A 224 5.37 14.48 -4.51
N ALA A 225 5.85 13.83 -5.57
CA ALA A 225 6.68 12.64 -5.46
C ALA A 225 7.95 12.94 -4.65
N LEU A 226 8.63 14.06 -4.94
CA LEU A 226 9.83 14.50 -4.24
C LEU A 226 9.54 14.74 -2.75
N PHE A 227 8.43 15.40 -2.41
CA PHE A 227 8.01 15.62 -1.02
C PHE A 227 7.90 14.29 -0.24
N PHE A 228 7.21 13.29 -0.81
CA PHE A 228 7.02 12.00 -0.16
C PHE A 228 8.33 11.21 -0.07
N PHE A 229 9.17 11.21 -1.11
CA PHE A 229 10.48 10.57 -1.05
C PHE A 229 11.37 11.18 0.03
N GLU A 230 11.42 12.52 0.13
CA GLU A 230 12.15 13.24 1.18
C GLU A 230 11.64 12.89 2.58
N LEU A 231 10.33 12.69 2.74
CA LEU A 231 9.74 12.24 4.01
C LEU A 231 10.26 10.87 4.43
N ALA A 232 10.41 9.93 3.50
CA ALA A 232 11.01 8.64 3.81
C ALA A 232 12.51 8.77 4.12
N THR A 233 13.27 9.47 3.27
CA THR A 233 14.73 9.53 3.37
C THR A 233 15.22 10.20 4.66
N ARG A 234 14.52 11.23 5.16
CA ARG A 234 14.94 11.95 6.38
C ARG A 234 14.97 11.07 7.65
N HIS A 235 14.33 9.90 7.61
CA HIS A 235 14.29 8.95 8.73
C HIS A 235 15.36 7.84 8.64
N THR A 236 16.36 7.98 7.75
CA THR A 236 17.41 6.96 7.57
C THR A 236 18.21 6.69 8.85
N HIS A 237 18.40 7.68 9.71
CA HIS A 237 19.07 7.52 11.01
C HIS A 237 18.26 6.69 12.02
N LEU A 238 16.98 6.44 11.76
CA LEU A 238 16.06 5.67 12.60
C LEU A 238 15.88 4.22 12.12
N VAL A 239 16.75 3.73 11.23
CA VAL A 239 16.59 2.42 10.60
C VAL A 239 16.60 1.24 11.59
N HIS A 240 17.21 1.39 12.76
CA HIS A 240 17.17 0.39 13.82
C HIS A 240 15.76 0.18 14.39
N TYR A 241 14.91 1.20 14.31
CA TYR A 241 13.50 1.07 14.65
C TYR A 241 12.72 0.40 13.52
N ALA A 242 12.97 0.73 12.26
CA ALA A 242 12.20 0.22 11.11
C ALA A 242 12.96 -0.80 10.26
N LYS A 243 13.45 -1.90 10.87
CA LYS A 243 14.31 -2.90 10.20
C LYS A 243 13.71 -3.47 8.90
N VAL A 244 12.39 -3.65 8.84
CA VAL A 244 11.67 -4.19 7.68
C VAL A 244 11.47 -3.19 6.54
N SER A 245 11.76 -1.90 6.78
CA SER A 245 11.65 -0.82 5.79
C SER A 245 13.02 -0.30 5.36
N ALA A 246 14.10 -0.98 5.72
CA ALA A 246 15.47 -0.58 5.41
C ALA A 246 15.71 -0.38 3.91
N LEU A 247 15.17 -1.27 3.08
CA LEU A 247 15.25 -1.14 1.62
C LEU A 247 14.52 0.11 1.11
N ASN A 248 13.34 0.43 1.67
CA ASN A 248 12.56 1.60 1.28
C ASN A 248 13.33 2.90 1.52
N LEU A 249 14.09 3.00 2.61
CA LEU A 249 14.92 4.19 2.90
C LEU A 249 15.93 4.46 1.77
N VAL A 250 16.57 3.40 1.25
CA VAL A 250 17.57 3.54 0.17
C VAL A 250 16.91 3.74 -1.19
N ILE A 251 15.79 3.08 -1.46
CA ILE A 251 14.98 3.30 -2.67
C ILE A 251 14.53 4.77 -2.73
N CYS A 252 14.01 5.30 -1.62
CA CYS A 252 13.55 6.68 -1.55
C CYS A 252 14.71 7.65 -1.68
N ALA A 253 15.85 7.38 -1.06
CA ALA A 253 17.06 8.19 -1.24
C ALA A 253 17.52 8.25 -2.70
N PHE A 254 17.47 7.12 -3.40
CA PHE A 254 17.79 7.03 -4.82
C PHE A 254 16.82 7.86 -5.67
N ALA A 255 15.51 7.63 -5.52
CA ALA A 255 14.48 8.32 -6.30
C ALA A 255 14.41 9.83 -5.99
N GLU A 256 14.52 10.22 -4.71
CA GLU A 256 14.66 11.63 -4.28
C GLU A 256 15.84 12.28 -4.99
N GLY A 257 16.99 11.61 -5.01
CA GLY A 257 18.20 12.10 -5.65
C GLY A 257 18.04 12.41 -7.13
N LEU A 258 17.45 11.46 -7.87
CA LEU A 258 17.19 11.60 -9.30
C LEU A 258 16.19 12.75 -9.58
N LEU A 259 15.08 12.79 -8.85
CA LEU A 259 14.04 13.82 -9.02
C LEU A 259 14.52 15.20 -8.61
N ALA A 260 15.20 15.32 -7.47
CA ALA A 260 15.74 16.59 -7.01
C ALA A 260 16.73 17.16 -8.04
N HIS A 261 17.60 16.33 -8.62
CA HIS A 261 18.54 16.78 -9.64
C HIS A 261 17.83 17.20 -10.94
N MET A 262 16.85 16.42 -11.39
CA MET A 262 16.01 16.78 -12.54
C MET A 262 15.33 18.14 -12.36
N LEU A 263 14.87 18.43 -11.14
CA LEU A 263 14.24 19.70 -10.76
C LEU A 263 15.24 20.82 -10.44
N GLY A 264 16.55 20.62 -10.68
CA GLY A 264 17.60 21.63 -10.47
C GLY A 264 18.03 21.83 -9.01
N ARG A 265 17.61 20.96 -8.09
CA ARG A 265 17.94 20.99 -6.65
C ARG A 265 19.19 20.16 -6.35
N THR A 266 20.32 20.56 -6.93
CA THR A 266 21.59 19.83 -6.91
C THR A 266 22.08 19.46 -5.51
N ASP A 267 21.98 20.38 -4.54
CA ASP A 267 22.44 20.10 -3.17
C ASP A 267 21.54 19.09 -2.45
N GLN A 268 20.22 19.17 -2.67
CA GLN A 268 19.27 18.18 -2.16
C GLN A 268 19.54 16.81 -2.78
N ALA A 269 19.75 16.76 -4.10
CA ALA A 269 20.09 15.53 -4.79
C ALA A 269 21.36 14.88 -4.24
N ARG A 270 22.42 15.67 -4.05
CA ARG A 270 23.68 15.21 -3.46
C ARG A 270 23.45 14.66 -2.05
N ALA A 271 22.69 15.37 -1.21
CA ALA A 271 22.40 14.95 0.16
C ALA A 271 21.60 13.64 0.19
N ALA A 272 20.54 13.53 -0.62
CA ALA A 272 19.70 12.34 -0.71
C ALA A 272 20.51 11.10 -1.13
N LEU A 273 21.24 11.18 -2.23
CA LEU A 273 22.04 10.04 -2.71
C LEU A 273 23.16 9.68 -1.74
N THR A 274 23.79 10.67 -1.10
CA THR A 274 24.81 10.42 -0.06
C THR A 274 24.21 9.66 1.12
N ARG A 275 23.02 10.05 1.60
CA ARG A 275 22.30 9.30 2.64
C ARG A 275 22.03 7.85 2.22
N GLY A 276 21.63 7.61 0.97
CA GLY A 276 21.45 6.26 0.44
C GLY A 276 22.74 5.42 0.42
N VAL A 277 23.89 6.04 0.16
CA VAL A 277 25.20 5.39 0.27
C VAL A 277 25.54 5.06 1.73
N GLU A 278 25.37 6.04 2.62
CA GLU A 278 25.75 5.93 4.03
C GLU A 278 24.79 5.05 4.86
N ALA A 279 23.57 4.80 4.37
CA ALA A 279 22.57 3.97 5.01
C ALA A 279 22.99 2.51 5.23
N VAL A 280 23.94 1.98 4.44
CA VAL A 280 24.34 0.56 4.49
C VAL A 280 24.82 0.16 5.88
N LYS A 281 25.73 0.95 6.48
CA LYS A 281 26.31 0.61 7.79
C LYS A 281 25.26 0.54 8.90
N PRO A 282 24.42 1.56 9.14
CA PRO A 282 23.40 1.49 10.18
C PRO A 282 22.36 0.40 9.88
N ILE A 283 22.03 0.12 8.61
CA ILE A 283 21.17 -1.00 8.25
C ILE A 283 21.80 -2.33 8.66
N VAL A 284 23.04 -2.60 8.25
CA VAL A 284 23.74 -3.85 8.61
C VAL A 284 23.82 -4.03 10.12
N GLN A 285 24.11 -2.96 10.86
CA GLN A 285 24.17 -2.98 12.33
C GLN A 285 22.79 -3.20 12.99
N ALA A 286 21.72 -2.68 12.39
CA ALA A 286 20.35 -2.87 12.88
C ALA A 286 19.86 -4.30 12.70
N GLN A 287 20.37 -5.03 11.71
CA GLN A 287 19.91 -6.36 11.35
C GLN A 287 20.52 -7.45 12.24
N ASN A 288 19.67 -8.30 12.82
CA ASN A 288 20.14 -9.52 13.48
C ASN A 288 20.15 -10.68 12.46
N LEU A 289 21.32 -10.92 11.88
CA LEU A 289 21.52 -11.89 10.78
C LEU A 289 21.18 -13.34 11.16
N MET A 290 21.17 -13.66 12.47
CA MET A 290 20.91 -15.01 12.97
C MET A 290 19.42 -15.29 13.21
N GLU A 291 18.58 -14.25 13.30
CA GLU A 291 17.17 -14.39 13.67
C GLU A 291 16.22 -14.38 12.46
N ASN A 292 16.67 -13.98 11.27
CA ASN A 292 15.75 -13.77 10.15
C ASN A 292 16.40 -13.94 8.77
N VAL A 293 16.10 -15.03 8.05
CA VAL A 293 16.64 -15.29 6.70
C VAL A 293 16.20 -14.28 5.65
N TRP A 294 15.03 -13.65 5.83
CA TRP A 294 14.51 -12.60 4.93
C TRP A 294 15.42 -11.36 4.93
N VAL A 295 16.11 -11.12 6.04
CA VAL A 295 17.04 -10.00 6.22
C VAL A 295 18.26 -10.11 5.30
N LEU A 296 18.71 -11.32 4.95
CA LEU A 296 19.86 -11.50 4.04
C LEU A 296 19.53 -11.06 2.61
N GLY A 297 18.32 -11.38 2.13
CA GLY A 297 17.83 -10.93 0.82
C GLY A 297 17.65 -9.41 0.78
N ASP A 298 17.09 -8.82 1.83
CA ASP A 298 16.92 -7.37 1.94
C ASP A 298 18.26 -6.63 1.98
N LEU A 299 19.26 -7.17 2.68
CA LEU A 299 20.60 -6.58 2.71
C LEU A 299 21.28 -6.58 1.34
N GLN A 300 21.14 -7.64 0.55
CA GLN A 300 21.65 -7.65 -0.83
C GLN A 300 20.96 -6.57 -1.69
N ASN A 301 19.65 -6.41 -1.55
CA ASN A 301 18.91 -5.38 -2.28
C ASN A 301 19.30 -3.97 -1.82
N VAL A 302 19.51 -3.76 -0.51
CA VAL A 302 20.02 -2.51 0.06
C VAL A 302 21.39 -2.16 -0.52
N LEU A 303 22.31 -3.13 -0.60
CA LEU A 303 23.64 -2.93 -1.17
C LEU A 303 23.57 -2.57 -2.66
N ARG A 304 22.70 -3.22 -3.44
CA ARG A 304 22.48 -2.88 -4.86
C ARG A 304 21.92 -1.48 -5.04
N ALA A 305 20.88 -1.12 -4.27
CA ALA A 305 20.29 0.21 -4.31
C ALA A 305 21.30 1.29 -3.88
N SER A 306 22.09 1.02 -2.84
CA SER A 306 23.15 1.91 -2.36
C SER A 306 24.25 2.11 -3.41
N ARG A 307 24.64 1.05 -4.12
CA ARG A 307 25.56 1.14 -5.26
C ARG A 307 24.96 2.03 -6.36
N GLN A 308 23.68 1.90 -6.68
CA GLN A 308 23.01 2.78 -7.65
C GLN A 308 22.97 4.24 -7.19
N CYS A 309 22.82 4.53 -5.88
CA CYS A 309 22.99 5.88 -5.36
C CYS A 309 24.39 6.44 -5.61
N TYR A 310 25.44 5.62 -5.40
CA TYR A 310 26.81 6.02 -5.68
C TYR A 310 27.04 6.26 -7.18
N ILE A 311 26.46 5.42 -8.05
CA ILE A 311 26.52 5.60 -9.52
C ILE A 311 25.84 6.90 -9.92
N ALA A 312 24.64 7.17 -9.42
CA ALA A 312 23.94 8.43 -9.66
C ALA A 312 24.77 9.64 -9.19
N LEU A 313 25.44 9.59 -8.03
CA LEU A 313 26.31 10.70 -7.58
C LEU A 313 27.40 11.06 -8.60
N ILE A 314 28.03 10.06 -9.22
CA ILE A 314 29.08 10.29 -10.22
C ILE A 314 28.47 10.71 -11.56
N ARG A 315 27.46 9.99 -12.05
CA ARG A 315 26.86 10.20 -13.38
C ARG A 315 26.09 11.53 -13.51
N LEU A 316 25.54 12.02 -12.40
CA LEU A 316 24.91 13.33 -12.33
C LEU A 316 25.92 14.47 -12.08
N GLY A 317 27.22 14.17 -11.94
CA GLY A 317 28.25 15.18 -11.67
C GLY A 317 28.19 15.77 -10.25
N LEU A 318 27.51 15.09 -9.32
CA LEU A 318 27.29 15.55 -7.95
C LEU A 318 28.46 15.25 -7.02
N LYS A 319 29.29 14.27 -7.39
CA LYS A 319 30.53 13.90 -6.72
C LYS A 319 31.60 13.66 -7.78
N GLU A 320 32.77 14.24 -7.57
CA GLU A 320 33.91 13.96 -8.43
C GLU A 320 34.40 12.52 -8.20
N SER A 321 34.79 11.85 -9.28
CA SER A 321 35.49 10.57 -9.20
C SER A 321 36.93 10.80 -8.71
N ARG A 322 37.09 11.10 -7.42
CA ARG A 322 38.41 11.19 -6.78
C ARG A 322 38.72 9.83 -6.14
N VAL A 323 39.55 9.05 -6.83
CA VAL A 323 40.48 7.99 -6.37
C VAL A 323 40.51 6.82 -7.38
N SER A 324 41.74 6.45 -7.78
CA SER A 324 42.10 5.24 -8.51
C SER A 324 42.28 4.06 -7.54
N PRO A 325 41.91 2.81 -7.90
CA PRO A 325 41.26 2.36 -9.13
C PRO A 325 39.72 2.30 -8.98
N PRO A 326 38.92 2.20 -10.07
CA PRO A 326 37.59 2.79 -10.06
C PRO A 326 36.61 2.08 -9.14
N VAL A 327 35.96 2.91 -8.30
CA VAL A 327 34.74 2.57 -7.57
C VAL A 327 33.52 2.60 -8.51
N ILE A 328 33.59 3.24 -9.68
CA ILE A 328 32.61 3.17 -10.78
C ILE A 328 33.41 3.35 -12.09
N ASP A 329 33.31 2.42 -13.04
CA ASP A 329 33.96 2.55 -14.35
C ASP A 329 33.07 3.25 -15.39
N GLU A 330 33.63 3.59 -16.55
CA GLU A 330 32.95 4.31 -17.63
C GLU A 330 31.70 3.57 -18.18
N ASN A 331 31.64 2.24 -18.01
CA ASN A 331 30.55 1.39 -18.48
C ASN A 331 29.42 1.27 -17.44
N MET A 332 29.64 1.69 -16.19
CA MET A 332 28.60 1.64 -15.17
C MET A 332 27.56 2.74 -15.40
N GLN A 333 26.30 2.31 -15.46
CA GLN A 333 25.14 3.15 -15.77
C GLN A 333 24.19 3.23 -14.58
N ILE A 334 23.36 4.27 -14.56
CA ILE A 334 22.24 4.33 -13.61
C ILE A 334 21.21 3.28 -14.08
N GLU A 335 21.14 2.14 -13.42
CA GLU A 335 20.28 1.03 -13.85
C GLU A 335 19.07 0.94 -12.90
N LEU A 336 17.90 1.41 -13.37
CA LEU A 336 16.70 1.39 -12.54
C LEU A 336 16.30 -0.03 -12.13
N GLY A 337 16.54 -1.03 -12.98
CA GLY A 337 16.21 -2.43 -12.72
C GLY A 337 17.04 -3.10 -11.63
N GLU A 338 18.20 -2.53 -11.27
CA GLU A 338 18.99 -3.02 -10.13
C GLU A 338 18.46 -2.51 -8.78
N VAL A 339 17.56 -1.52 -8.81
CA VAL A 339 16.84 -1.03 -7.63
C VAL A 339 15.47 -1.71 -7.60
N ARG A 340 15.20 -2.54 -6.58
CA ARG A 340 13.91 -3.23 -6.43
C ARG A 340 12.77 -2.27 -6.04
N SER A 341 12.35 -1.42 -6.95
CA SER A 341 11.26 -0.46 -6.77
C SER A 341 10.32 -0.42 -7.98
N PRO A 342 9.13 0.16 -7.84
CA PRO A 342 8.24 0.41 -8.98
C PRO A 342 8.83 1.33 -10.04
N LEU A 343 9.83 2.16 -9.70
CA LEU A 343 10.33 3.25 -10.53
C LEU A 343 10.69 2.84 -11.96
N GLN A 344 11.36 1.69 -12.14
CA GLN A 344 11.69 1.20 -13.49
C GLN A 344 10.45 1.01 -14.35
N LYS A 345 9.41 0.35 -13.82
CA LYS A 345 8.16 0.10 -14.55
C LYS A 345 7.46 1.41 -14.90
N ILE A 346 7.50 2.39 -13.99
CA ILE A 346 6.92 3.72 -14.21
C ILE A 346 7.64 4.45 -15.35
N VAL A 347 8.97 4.44 -15.34
CA VAL A 347 9.76 5.06 -16.41
C VAL A 347 9.54 4.37 -17.75
N LEU A 348 9.47 3.03 -17.77
CA LEU A 348 9.23 2.25 -19.00
C LEU A 348 7.80 2.39 -19.55
N SER A 349 6.83 2.76 -18.72
CA SER A 349 5.43 3.02 -19.15
C SER A 349 5.23 4.36 -19.87
N GLU A 350 6.31 5.12 -20.09
CA GLU A 350 6.28 6.46 -20.70
C GLU A 350 5.47 7.51 -19.92
N ARG A 351 5.05 7.21 -18.68
CA ARG A 351 4.30 8.14 -17.80
C ARG A 351 5.13 9.29 -17.25
N VAL A 352 6.46 9.15 -17.22
CA VAL A 352 7.39 10.18 -16.69
C VAL A 352 8.46 10.55 -17.70
N PRO A 353 8.08 11.07 -18.89
CA PRO A 353 9.00 11.30 -20.00
C PRO A 353 10.14 12.26 -19.65
N ALA A 354 9.89 13.26 -18.79
CA ALA A 354 10.93 14.18 -18.33
C ALA A 354 12.00 13.48 -17.49
N LEU A 355 11.58 12.60 -16.57
CA LEU A 355 12.51 11.79 -15.77
C LEU A 355 13.28 10.79 -16.63
N ALA A 356 12.60 10.13 -17.57
CA ALA A 356 13.23 9.20 -18.51
C ALA A 356 14.33 9.90 -19.34
N ALA A 357 13.99 11.05 -19.94
CA ALA A 357 14.94 11.84 -20.71
C ALA A 357 16.11 12.36 -19.85
N HIS A 358 15.84 12.72 -18.60
CA HIS A 358 16.87 13.11 -17.64
C HIS A 358 17.85 11.96 -17.37
N LEU A 359 17.34 10.75 -17.10
CA LEU A 359 18.18 9.58 -16.86
C LEU A 359 19.06 9.24 -18.07
N VAL A 360 18.48 9.19 -19.28
CA VAL A 360 19.24 8.91 -20.51
C VAL A 360 20.39 9.90 -20.71
N ARG A 361 20.14 11.20 -20.47
CA ARG A 361 21.16 12.26 -20.58
C ARG A 361 22.36 12.01 -19.66
N HIS A 362 22.14 11.36 -18.53
CA HIS A 362 23.17 11.05 -17.55
C HIS A 362 23.67 9.59 -17.65
N GLY A 363 23.32 8.87 -18.73
CA GLY A 363 23.70 7.48 -18.97
C GLY A 363 23.03 6.50 -18.01
N GLY A 364 21.74 6.70 -17.79
CA GLY A 364 20.84 5.75 -17.14
C GLY A 364 19.96 5.00 -18.14
N ASN A 365 19.56 3.79 -17.74
CA ASN A 365 18.74 2.86 -18.51
C ASN A 365 17.60 2.27 -17.67
#